data_AF-A0A377URR5-F1
#
_entry.id   AF-A0A377URR5-F1
#
_cell.length_a   1.000
_cell.length_b   1.000
_cell.length_c   1.000
_cell.angle_alpha   90.00
_cell.angle_beta   90.00
_cell.angle_gamma   90.00
#
_symmetry.space_group_name_H-M   'P 1'
#
loop_
_entity.id
_entity.type
_entity.pdbx_description
1 polymer ?
#
loop_
_entity_poly.entity_id
_entity_poly.type
_entity_poly.pdbx_seq_one_letter_code
_entity_poly.pdbx_strand_id
1 'polypeptide(L)'
;MYTVRTVIIFTEMARLQESGSPIDLITARRVAGASGAAGQRGGFAYLAELSKNTPQRGLTSAPMPTSCANARWVREMISVANEIAEAGFDPQGRTSEDLLDLAESRVFKIAESRANKDEGPKNIADVLDATVARIEQLFQQPHDGVHRGQHPATTTSTKKTAGLQPSDLIIVAARPSMGKTTFAMNLVENAAMLQDKPVLIFSLEMPSEQIMMRSLASLSRVDQTRIRNRSTDDEDWARISGTMGHPAGKAQYLYR
;
A
#
# COMPACT_ATOMS: atom_id res chain seq x y z
N MET A 1 -8.86 22.30 9.15
CA MET A 1 -9.60 23.59 9.25
C MET A 1 -8.72 24.62 9.94
N TYR A 2 -8.78 25.89 9.55
CA TYR A 2 -7.77 26.91 9.91
C TYR A 2 -8.11 27.74 11.17
N THR A 3 -9.36 27.76 11.62
CA THR A 3 -9.78 28.59 12.76
C THR A 3 -10.54 27.74 13.78
N VAL A 4 -10.26 27.95 15.08
CA VAL A 4 -10.96 27.30 16.21
C VAL A 4 -12.48 27.44 16.08
N ARG A 5 -12.93 28.61 15.61
CA ARG A 5 -14.35 28.91 15.34
C ARG A 5 -14.99 27.93 14.35
N THR A 6 -14.31 27.64 13.24
CA THR A 6 -14.82 26.75 12.18
C THR A 6 -14.86 25.30 12.64
N VAL A 7 -13.89 24.87 13.46
CA VAL A 7 -13.87 23.54 14.08
C VAL A 7 -15.11 23.35 14.96
N ILE A 8 -15.39 24.32 15.83
CA ILE A 8 -16.56 24.27 16.73
C ILE A 8 -17.87 24.20 15.93
N ILE A 9 -18.00 24.99 14.85
CA ILE A 9 -19.20 24.97 14.00
C ILE A 9 -19.39 23.61 13.34
N PHE A 10 -18.32 23.02 12.79
CA PHE A 10 -18.38 21.72 12.12
C PHE A 10 -18.71 20.57 13.08
N THR A 11 -18.13 20.57 14.29
CA THR A 11 -18.44 19.57 15.32
C THR A 11 -19.92 19.59 15.71
N GLU A 12 -20.52 20.78 15.76
CA GLU A 12 -21.94 20.93 16.11
C GLU A 12 -22.87 20.55 14.95
N MET A 13 -22.45 20.83 13.71
CA MET A 13 -23.13 20.29 12.52
C MET A 13 -23.13 18.76 12.52
N ALA A 14 -22.02 18.12 12.89
CA ALA A 14 -21.93 16.67 13.00
C ALA A 14 -22.87 16.11 14.08
N ARG A 15 -22.90 16.73 15.27
CA ARG A 15 -23.85 16.36 16.35
C ARG A 15 -25.31 16.51 15.93
N LEU A 16 -25.64 17.59 15.21
CA LEU A 16 -26.98 17.81 14.71
C LEU A 16 -27.39 16.72 13.72
N GLN A 17 -26.46 16.29 12.86
CA GLN A 17 -26.69 15.21 11.92
C GLN A 17 -26.88 13.86 12.61
N GLU A 18 -26.09 13.54 13.65
CA GLU A 18 -26.29 12.35 14.49
C GLU A 18 -27.65 12.36 15.20
N SER A 19 -28.12 13.53 15.65
CA SER A 19 -29.43 13.69 16.28
C SER A 19 -30.61 13.72 15.28
N GLY A 20 -30.35 13.54 13.98
CA GLY A 20 -31.38 13.57 12.93
C GLY A 20 -32.05 14.93 12.72
N SER A 21 -31.46 16.01 13.24
CA SER A 21 -32.02 17.36 13.14
C SER A 21 -31.51 18.08 11.89
N PRO A 22 -32.37 18.81 11.16
CA PRO A 22 -31.95 19.54 9.96
C PRO A 22 -30.95 20.65 10.29
N ILE A 23 -29.85 20.69 9.54
CA ILE A 23 -28.79 21.70 9.66
C ILE A 23 -29.24 22.96 8.94
N ASP A 24 -29.78 23.91 9.69
CA ASP A 24 -30.13 25.25 9.21
C ASP A 24 -29.63 26.32 10.19
N LEU A 25 -29.52 27.57 9.73
CA LEU A 25 -29.05 28.73 10.48
C LEU A 25 -29.85 28.95 11.78
N ILE A 26 -31.15 28.62 11.75
CA ILE A 26 -32.05 28.70 12.90
C ILE A 26 -31.76 27.56 13.89
N THR A 27 -31.56 26.34 13.41
CA THR A 27 -31.24 25.17 14.25
C THR A 27 -29.86 25.32 14.89
N ALA A 28 -28.86 25.78 14.12
CA ALA A 28 -27.51 26.04 14.61
C ALA A 28 -27.49 27.12 15.70
N ARG A 29 -28.35 28.16 15.58
CA ARG A 29 -28.52 29.18 16.63
C ARG A 29 -29.11 28.59 17.90
N ARG A 30 -30.13 27.73 17.80
CA ARG A 30 -30.80 27.11 18.95
C ARG A 30 -29.83 26.25 19.76
N VAL A 31 -29.00 25.45 19.07
CA VAL A 31 -27.99 24.60 19.72
C VAL A 31 -26.84 25.42 20.29
N ALA A 32 -26.35 26.44 19.57
CA ALA A 32 -25.30 27.31 20.07
C ALA A 32 -25.73 28.12 21.31
N GLY A 33 -27.01 28.46 21.43
CA GLY A 33 -27.58 29.10 22.62
C GLY A 33 -27.65 28.17 23.83
N ALA A 34 -27.93 26.88 23.62
CA ALA A 34 -28.03 25.89 24.68
C ALA A 34 -26.67 25.48 25.26
N SER A 35 -25.59 25.49 24.46
CA SER A 35 -24.25 25.07 24.88
C SER A 35 -23.40 26.17 25.55
N GLY A 36 -23.94 27.38 25.80
CA GLY A 36 -23.20 28.51 26.39
C GLY A 36 -22.04 29.07 25.55
N ALA A 37 -21.70 28.44 24.43
CA ALA A 37 -20.54 28.74 23.60
C ALA A 37 -20.80 29.77 22.48
N ALA A 38 -21.93 30.49 22.53
CA ALA A 38 -22.31 31.48 21.52
C ALA A 38 -21.26 32.60 21.34
N GLY A 39 -20.57 33.00 22.43
CA GLY A 39 -19.54 34.05 22.40
C GLY A 39 -18.25 33.63 21.68
N GLN A 40 -17.83 32.37 21.78
CA GLN A 40 -16.61 31.87 21.13
C GLN A 40 -16.80 31.54 19.63
N ARG A 41 -18.05 31.42 19.16
CA ARG A 41 -18.40 31.00 17.79
C ARG A 41 -18.52 32.15 16.78
N GLY A 42 -18.23 33.39 17.19
CA GLY A 42 -18.36 34.58 16.32
C GLY A 42 -19.79 35.10 16.14
N GLY A 43 -20.76 34.53 16.87
CA GLY A 43 -22.16 34.97 16.88
C GLY A 43 -22.94 34.68 15.60
N PHE A 44 -24.21 35.12 15.58
CA PHE A 44 -25.13 34.92 14.45
C PHE A 44 -24.65 35.63 13.17
N ALA A 45 -23.98 36.78 13.31
CA ALA A 45 -23.42 37.52 12.18
C ALA A 45 -22.43 36.70 11.36
N TYR A 46 -21.55 35.94 12.02
CA TYR A 46 -20.57 35.08 11.35
C TYR A 46 -21.22 33.91 10.60
N LEU A 47 -22.27 33.30 11.16
CA LEU A 47 -23.05 32.26 10.47
C LEU A 47 -23.80 32.81 9.24
N ALA A 48 -24.33 34.03 9.34
CA ALA A 48 -25.00 34.70 8.22
C ALA A 48 -24.01 35.05 7.10
N GLU A 49 -22.79 35.45 7.45
CA GLU A 49 -21.72 35.74 6.50
C GLU A 49 -21.22 34.47 5.78
N LEU A 50 -21.10 33.34 6.50
CA LEU A 50 -20.80 32.03 5.89
C LEU A 50 -21.87 31.58 4.90
N SER A 51 -23.15 31.80 5.24
CA SER A 51 -24.27 31.48 4.34
C SER A 51 -24.24 32.31 3.06
N LYS A 52 -23.89 33.60 3.15
CA LYS A 52 -23.73 34.48 1.98
C LYS A 52 -22.50 34.18 1.12
N ASN A 53 -21.40 33.74 1.74
CA ASN A 53 -20.13 33.46 1.06
C ASN A 53 -20.01 32.02 0.53
N THR A 54 -21.03 31.18 0.67
CA THR A 54 -21.03 29.83 0.10
C THR A 54 -21.50 29.89 -1.36
N PRO A 55 -20.63 29.63 -2.36
CA PRO A 55 -21.05 29.61 -3.76
C PRO A 55 -22.04 28.47 -4.04
N GLN A 56 -22.72 28.55 -5.18
CA GLN A 56 -23.76 27.63 -5.66
C GLN A 56 -23.59 26.17 -5.20
N ARG A 57 -24.69 25.58 -4.72
CA ARG A 57 -24.85 24.24 -4.13
C ARG A 57 -24.25 23.07 -4.97
N GLY A 58 -23.82 23.32 -6.21
CA GLY A 58 -23.13 22.37 -7.08
C GLY A 58 -21.60 22.32 -6.92
N LEU A 59 -20.94 23.33 -6.33
CA LEU A 59 -19.48 23.34 -6.14
C LEU A 59 -19.02 22.63 -4.84
N THR A 60 -19.96 22.30 -3.96
CA THR A 60 -19.69 21.63 -2.68
C THR A 60 -19.43 20.13 -2.82
N SER A 61 -19.78 19.51 -3.94
CA SER A 61 -19.69 18.05 -4.12
C SER A 61 -18.27 17.53 -4.41
N ALA A 62 -17.34 18.35 -4.92
CA ALA A 62 -16.01 17.83 -5.29
C ALA A 62 -14.81 18.79 -5.11
N PRO A 63 -14.80 20.03 -5.62
CA PRO A 63 -13.55 20.83 -5.65
C PRO A 63 -13.15 21.43 -4.29
N MET A 64 -14.10 21.97 -3.53
CA MET A 64 -13.81 22.65 -2.25
C MET A 64 -13.37 21.71 -1.10
N PRO A 65 -14.00 20.54 -0.89
CA PRO A 65 -13.56 19.59 0.12
C PRO A 65 -12.15 19.04 -0.14
N THR A 66 -11.83 18.82 -1.42
CA THR A 66 -10.53 18.28 -1.86
C THR A 66 -9.40 19.29 -1.64
N SER A 67 -9.60 20.58 -1.95
CA SER A 67 -8.60 21.61 -1.69
C SER A 67 -8.33 21.81 -0.19
N CYS A 68 -9.37 21.77 0.64
CA CYS A 68 -9.24 21.84 2.09
C CYS A 68 -8.49 20.63 2.67
N ALA A 69 -8.73 19.42 2.13
CA ALA A 69 -8.01 18.22 2.51
C ALA A 69 -6.53 18.31 2.12
N ASN A 70 -6.23 18.75 0.90
CA ASN A 70 -4.84 18.95 0.45
C ASN A 70 -4.10 19.95 1.32
N ALA A 71 -4.73 21.08 1.67
CA ALA A 71 -4.15 22.07 2.57
C ALA A 71 -3.99 21.56 4.02
N ARG A 72 -4.73 20.52 4.45
CA ARG A 72 -4.48 19.84 5.73
C ARG A 72 -3.20 19.01 5.66
N TRP A 73 -3.03 18.20 4.61
CA TRP A 73 -1.87 17.34 4.45
C TRP A 73 -0.56 18.11 4.33
N VAL A 74 -0.57 19.23 3.60
CA VAL A 74 0.61 20.11 3.52
C VAL A 74 1.00 20.64 4.91
N ARG A 75 0.02 20.98 5.76
CA ARG A 75 0.31 21.44 7.14
C ARG A 75 0.80 20.33 8.05
N GLU A 76 0.22 19.14 7.92
CA GLU A 76 0.62 17.97 8.68
C GLU A 76 2.06 17.56 8.32
N MET A 77 2.41 17.64 7.04
CA MET A 77 3.79 17.46 6.55
C MET A 77 4.75 18.50 7.12
N ILE A 78 4.37 19.79 7.15
CA ILE A 78 5.19 20.86 7.75
C ILE A 78 5.38 20.63 9.25
N SER A 79 4.34 20.19 9.97
CA SER A 79 4.43 19.88 11.40
C SER A 79 5.41 18.74 11.66
N VAL A 80 5.34 17.66 10.89
CA VAL A 80 6.27 16.53 11.01
C VAL A 80 7.69 16.94 10.63
N ALA A 81 7.87 17.75 9.59
CA ALA A 81 9.18 18.26 9.21
C ALA A 81 9.82 19.09 10.34
N ASN A 82 9.03 19.92 11.02
CA ASN A 82 9.50 20.69 12.17
C ASN A 82 9.86 19.78 13.36
N GLU A 83 9.05 18.77 13.67
CA GLU A 83 9.36 17.78 14.73
C GLU A 83 10.68 17.04 14.45
N ILE A 84 10.91 16.63 13.18
CA ILE A 84 12.15 15.96 12.77
C ILE A 84 13.34 16.92 12.87
N ALA A 85 13.17 18.16 12.42
CA ALA A 85 14.20 19.18 12.51
C ALA A 85 14.57 19.47 13.97
N GLU A 86 13.57 19.61 14.85
CA GLU A 86 13.78 19.82 16.29
C GLU A 86 14.52 18.65 16.94
N ALA A 87 14.14 17.41 16.61
CA ALA A 87 14.83 16.21 17.08
C ALA A 87 16.29 16.11 16.58
N GLY A 88 16.59 16.67 15.41
CA GLY A 88 17.96 16.75 14.88
C GLY A 88 18.79 17.87 15.53
N PHE A 89 18.16 18.98 15.94
CA PHE A 89 18.82 20.09 16.63
C PHE A 89 19.06 19.80 18.12
N ASP A 90 18.11 19.15 18.80
CA ASP A 90 18.22 18.69 20.19
C ASP A 90 18.00 17.17 20.28
N PRO A 91 19.06 16.36 20.13
CA PRO A 91 18.95 14.91 20.15
C PRO A 91 18.53 14.32 21.50
N GLN A 92 18.55 15.11 22.60
CA GLN A 92 18.25 14.65 23.96
C GLN A 92 18.92 13.31 24.36
N GLY A 93 20.12 13.05 23.84
CA GLY A 93 20.89 11.81 24.11
C GLY A 93 20.49 10.58 23.27
N ARG A 94 19.65 10.74 22.25
CA ARG A 94 19.32 9.67 21.29
C ARG A 94 20.47 9.40 20.31
N THR A 95 20.58 8.16 19.87
CA THR A 95 21.53 7.79 18.81
C THR A 95 21.03 8.24 17.44
N SER A 96 21.91 8.24 16.44
CA SER A 96 21.52 8.55 15.05
C SER A 96 20.51 7.54 14.48
N GLU A 97 20.57 6.28 14.91
CA GLU A 97 19.60 5.24 14.50
C GLU A 97 18.21 5.53 15.06
N ASP A 98 18.11 5.89 16.35
CA ASP A 98 16.84 6.22 17.00
C ASP A 98 16.16 7.46 16.36
N LEU A 99 16.96 8.42 15.88
CA LEU A 99 16.45 9.61 15.19
C LEU A 99 15.89 9.27 13.80
N LEU A 100 16.55 8.36 13.08
CA LEU A 100 16.08 7.85 11.78
C LEU A 100 14.77 7.08 11.95
N ASP A 101 14.69 6.19 12.93
CA ASP A 101 13.48 5.41 13.24
C ASP A 101 12.30 6.32 13.62
N LEU A 102 12.56 7.37 14.40
CA LEU A 102 11.54 8.37 14.73
C LEU A 102 11.04 9.10 13.49
N ALA A 103 11.95 9.53 12.62
CA ALA A 103 11.59 10.21 11.38
C ALA A 103 10.75 9.29 10.47
N GLU A 104 11.16 8.04 10.31
CA GLU A 104 10.44 7.04 9.51
C GLU A 104 9.03 6.79 10.08
N SER A 105 8.91 6.59 11.39
CA SER A 105 7.61 6.41 12.06
C SER A 105 6.66 7.59 11.85
N ARG A 106 7.16 8.83 11.91
CA ARG A 106 6.34 10.05 11.74
C ARG A 106 5.87 10.22 10.31
N VAL A 107 6.74 9.97 9.33
CA VAL A 107 6.37 10.01 7.90
C VAL A 107 5.37 8.90 7.58
N PHE A 108 5.57 7.70 8.12
CA PHE A 108 4.67 6.56 7.90
C PHE A 108 3.24 6.84 8.42
N LYS A 109 3.10 7.49 9.58
CA LYS A 109 1.79 7.91 10.11
C LYS A 109 1.00 8.83 9.17
N ILE A 110 1.69 9.71 8.42
CA ILE A 110 1.04 10.56 7.42
C ILE A 110 0.51 9.70 6.25
N ALA A 111 1.29 8.70 5.82
CA ALA A 111 0.88 7.79 4.76
C ALA A 111 -0.33 6.93 5.17
N GLU A 112 -0.35 6.43 6.41
CA GLU A 112 -1.46 5.66 6.97
C GLU A 112 -2.75 6.48 7.12
N SER A 113 -2.66 7.75 7.54
CA SER A 113 -3.82 8.66 7.63
C SER A 113 -4.48 8.91 6.27
N ARG A 114 -3.70 8.84 5.18
CA ARG A 114 -4.21 8.89 3.81
C ARG A 114 -4.91 7.59 3.40
N ALA A 115 -4.36 6.44 3.80
CA ALA A 115 -4.84 5.10 3.43
C ALA A 115 -6.12 4.69 4.20
N ASN A 116 -6.31 5.14 5.44
CA ASN A 116 -7.46 4.80 6.29
C ASN A 116 -8.84 5.17 5.72
N LYS A 117 -8.92 5.96 4.63
CA LYS A 117 -10.18 6.18 3.92
C LYS A 117 -10.62 4.96 3.09
N ASP A 118 -9.69 4.13 2.63
CA ASP A 118 -9.99 2.92 1.86
C ASP A 118 -10.20 1.67 2.74
N GLU A 119 -9.89 1.76 4.03
CA GLU A 119 -9.93 0.67 5.02
C GLU A 119 -10.96 0.88 6.15
N GLY A 120 -11.92 1.80 5.98
CA GLY A 120 -13.07 1.91 6.87
C GLY A 120 -14.10 0.79 6.68
N PRO A 121 -15.11 0.66 7.58
CA PRO A 121 -16.22 -0.27 7.40
C PRO A 121 -16.95 0.06 6.08
N LYS A 122 -16.80 -0.83 5.09
CA LYS A 122 -17.49 -0.72 3.80
C LYS A 122 -18.90 -1.25 3.93
N ASN A 123 -19.84 -0.60 3.24
CA ASN A 123 -21.20 -1.10 3.16
C ASN A 123 -21.18 -2.46 2.44
N ILE A 124 -21.96 -3.43 2.91
CA ILE A 124 -22.06 -4.77 2.31
C ILE A 124 -22.49 -4.68 0.84
N ALA A 125 -23.34 -3.71 0.50
CA ALA A 125 -23.77 -3.47 -0.87
C ALA A 125 -22.58 -3.12 -1.80
N ASP A 126 -21.69 -2.22 -1.35
CA ASP A 126 -20.52 -1.80 -2.14
C ASP A 126 -19.53 -2.96 -2.35
N VAL A 127 -19.38 -3.83 -1.34
CA VAL A 127 -18.55 -5.03 -1.44
C VAL A 127 -19.17 -6.07 -2.37
N LEU A 128 -20.50 -6.21 -2.34
CA LEU A 128 -21.23 -7.13 -3.21
C LEU A 128 -21.09 -6.71 -4.68
N ASP A 129 -21.27 -5.43 -4.98
CA ASP A 129 -21.12 -4.90 -6.34
C ASP A 129 -19.70 -5.11 -6.87
N ALA A 130 -18.67 -4.84 -6.04
CA ALA A 130 -17.28 -5.11 -6.38
C ALA A 130 -17.00 -6.61 -6.61
N THR A 131 -17.67 -7.48 -5.84
CA THR A 131 -17.54 -8.94 -5.95
C THR A 131 -18.20 -9.46 -7.23
N VAL A 132 -19.39 -8.98 -7.57
CA VAL A 132 -20.10 -9.35 -8.80
C VAL A 132 -19.32 -8.90 -10.02
N ALA A 133 -18.81 -7.67 -10.04
CA ALA A 133 -17.95 -7.19 -11.11
C ALA A 133 -16.67 -8.04 -11.28
N ARG A 134 -16.08 -8.51 -10.17
CA ARG A 134 -14.92 -9.42 -10.20
C ARG A 134 -15.28 -10.78 -10.80
N ILE A 135 -16.47 -11.30 -10.48
CA ILE A 135 -17.00 -12.56 -11.01
C ILE A 135 -17.28 -12.43 -12.51
N GLU A 136 -17.91 -11.35 -12.96
CA GLU A 136 -18.14 -11.11 -14.39
C GLU A 136 -16.82 -11.03 -15.18
N GLN A 137 -15.80 -10.37 -14.62
CA GLN A 137 -14.45 -10.39 -15.18
C GLN A 137 -13.81 -11.78 -15.20
N LEU A 138 -14.17 -12.70 -14.30
CA LEU A 138 -13.73 -14.11 -14.37
C LEU A 138 -14.36 -14.82 -15.56
N PHE A 139 -15.65 -14.57 -15.83
CA PHE A 139 -16.40 -15.24 -16.89
C PHE A 139 -16.11 -14.68 -18.30
N GLN A 140 -15.75 -13.39 -18.41
CA GLN A 140 -15.51 -12.74 -19.71
C GLN A 140 -14.13 -13.02 -20.32
N GLN A 141 -13.22 -13.71 -19.63
CA GLN A 141 -11.92 -14.12 -20.17
C GLN A 141 -11.97 -15.61 -20.58
N PRO A 142 -12.21 -15.93 -21.87
CA PRO A 142 -12.15 -17.29 -22.35
C PRO A 142 -10.68 -17.68 -22.57
N HIS A 143 -10.01 -18.12 -21.50
CA HIS A 143 -8.74 -18.82 -21.63
C HIS A 143 -8.77 -20.11 -20.80
N ASP A 144 -8.67 -21.22 -21.53
CA ASP A 144 -8.48 -22.59 -21.05
C ASP A 144 -7.60 -22.65 -19.80
N GLY A 145 -8.20 -22.79 -18.61
CA GLY A 145 -7.51 -23.24 -17.39
C GLY A 145 -6.31 -22.40 -16.90
N VAL A 146 -6.03 -21.22 -17.47
CA VAL A 146 -4.94 -20.35 -17.04
C VAL A 146 -5.46 -19.43 -15.94
N HIS A 147 -5.51 -19.98 -14.73
CA HIS A 147 -5.93 -19.25 -13.55
C HIS A 147 -5.06 -18.01 -13.29
N ARG A 148 -5.68 -16.87 -12.97
CA ARG A 148 -5.05 -15.55 -12.78
C ARG A 148 -4.05 -15.42 -11.62
N GLY A 149 -3.75 -16.52 -10.94
CA GLY A 149 -2.70 -16.54 -9.93
C GLY A 149 -1.32 -16.59 -10.57
N GLN A 150 -0.27 -16.21 -9.84
CA GLN A 150 1.10 -16.47 -10.28
C GLN A 150 1.21 -17.98 -10.54
N HIS A 151 1.65 -18.38 -11.73
CA HIS A 151 1.60 -19.78 -12.12
C HIS A 151 2.72 -20.56 -11.40
N PRO A 152 2.40 -21.52 -10.51
CA PRO A 152 3.39 -22.48 -10.09
C PRO A 152 3.88 -23.30 -11.28
N ALA A 153 5.17 -23.64 -11.24
CA ALA A 153 5.94 -24.32 -12.28
C ALA A 153 5.41 -25.68 -12.76
N THR A 154 4.34 -26.21 -12.14
CA THR A 154 3.80 -27.53 -12.47
C THR A 154 2.29 -27.45 -12.78
N THR A 155 1.91 -27.97 -13.94
CA THR A 155 0.52 -28.09 -14.43
C THR A 155 -0.40 -28.84 -13.47
N THR A 156 0.16 -29.63 -12.55
CA THR A 156 -0.58 -30.36 -11.51
C THR A 156 -0.88 -29.51 -10.28
N SER A 157 0.03 -28.61 -9.89
CA SER A 157 -0.20 -27.69 -8.77
C SER A 157 -1.14 -26.55 -9.15
N THR A 158 -1.07 -26.06 -10.39
CA THR A 158 -2.00 -25.02 -10.89
C THR A 158 -3.45 -25.47 -10.83
N LYS A 159 -3.75 -26.74 -11.13
CA LYS A 159 -5.11 -27.31 -11.07
C LYS A 159 -5.69 -27.40 -9.66
N LYS A 160 -4.84 -27.60 -8.64
CA LYS A 160 -5.28 -27.72 -7.24
C LYS A 160 -5.39 -26.38 -6.55
N THR A 161 -4.48 -25.45 -6.85
CA THR A 161 -4.39 -24.15 -6.17
C THR A 161 -5.06 -23.03 -6.96
N ALA A 162 -5.44 -23.27 -8.22
CA ALA A 162 -5.87 -22.23 -9.16
C ALA A 162 -4.82 -21.09 -9.28
N GLY A 163 -3.53 -21.43 -9.21
CA GLY A 163 -2.43 -20.46 -9.16
C GLY A 163 -2.30 -19.73 -7.81
N LEU A 164 -1.26 -18.92 -7.63
CA LEU A 164 -1.09 -18.12 -6.40
C LEU A 164 -2.00 -16.88 -6.45
N GLN A 165 -3.03 -16.83 -5.63
CA GLN A 165 -3.99 -15.72 -5.62
C GLN A 165 -3.37 -14.46 -5.00
N PRO A 166 -3.68 -13.26 -5.53
CA PRO A 166 -3.31 -12.02 -4.88
C PRO A 166 -4.01 -11.92 -3.51
N SER A 167 -3.27 -11.47 -2.49
CA SER A 167 -3.68 -11.33 -1.08
C SER A 167 -3.57 -12.57 -0.18
N ASP A 168 -3.18 -13.73 -0.71
CA ASP A 168 -2.97 -14.94 0.11
C ASP A 168 -1.54 -15.03 0.66
N LEU A 169 -1.40 -15.45 1.93
CA LEU A 169 -0.11 -15.83 2.52
C LEU A 169 0.14 -17.34 2.30
N ILE A 170 1.08 -17.65 1.41
CA ILE A 170 1.42 -19.03 1.07
C ILE A 170 2.67 -19.46 1.84
N ILE A 171 2.53 -20.47 2.71
CA ILE A 171 3.62 -21.01 3.52
C ILE A 171 4.11 -22.32 2.93
N VAL A 172 5.40 -22.36 2.55
CA VAL A 172 6.10 -23.59 2.14
C VAL A 172 6.93 -24.12 3.30
N ALA A 173 6.52 -25.25 3.88
CA ALA A 173 7.24 -25.93 4.95
C ALA A 173 7.80 -27.27 4.44
N ALA A 174 9.07 -27.53 4.75
CA ALA A 174 9.73 -28.80 4.44
C ALA A 174 10.82 -29.07 5.48
N ARG A 175 11.21 -30.34 5.65
CA ARG A 175 12.36 -30.69 6.50
C ARG A 175 13.67 -30.11 5.91
N PRO A 176 14.69 -29.85 6.74
CA PRO A 176 16.02 -29.47 6.24
C PRO A 176 16.50 -30.44 5.15
N SER A 177 17.17 -29.91 4.14
CA SER A 177 17.67 -30.66 2.98
C SER A 177 16.62 -31.26 2.03
N MET A 178 15.31 -31.03 2.25
CA MET A 178 14.24 -31.50 1.33
C MET A 178 13.97 -30.53 0.16
N GLY A 179 14.86 -29.56 -0.10
CA GLY A 179 14.75 -28.68 -1.27
C GLY A 179 13.76 -27.52 -1.14
N LYS A 180 13.43 -27.06 0.08
CA LYS A 180 12.56 -25.89 0.32
C LYS A 180 12.96 -24.68 -0.54
N THR A 181 14.25 -24.33 -0.51
CA THR A 181 14.78 -23.19 -1.26
C THR A 181 14.80 -23.45 -2.76
N THR A 182 15.05 -24.70 -3.19
CA THR A 182 14.99 -25.08 -4.61
C THR A 182 13.59 -24.86 -5.17
N PHE A 183 12.58 -25.32 -4.43
CA PHE A 183 11.19 -25.19 -4.82
C PHE A 183 10.74 -23.72 -4.84
N ALA A 184 11.08 -22.95 -3.80
CA ALA A 184 10.75 -21.53 -3.72
C ALA A 184 11.40 -20.72 -4.87
N MET A 185 12.67 -20.97 -5.17
CA MET A 185 13.36 -20.27 -6.26
C MET A 185 12.79 -20.61 -7.63
N ASN A 186 12.42 -21.87 -7.88
CA ASN A 186 11.81 -22.28 -9.13
C ASN A 186 10.42 -21.64 -9.33
N LEU A 187 9.66 -21.47 -8.24
CA LEU A 187 8.39 -20.75 -8.26
C LEU A 187 8.58 -19.27 -8.64
N VAL A 188 9.56 -18.62 -8.02
CA VAL A 188 9.91 -17.21 -8.29
C VAL A 188 10.40 -17.02 -9.73
N GLU A 189 11.26 -17.92 -10.21
CA GLU A 189 11.80 -17.90 -11.58
C GLU A 189 10.67 -17.96 -12.62
N ASN A 190 9.75 -18.92 -12.47
CA ASN A 190 8.60 -19.01 -13.38
C ASN A 190 7.67 -17.81 -13.27
N ALA A 191 7.42 -17.28 -12.07
CA ALA A 191 6.62 -16.08 -11.88
C ALA A 191 7.25 -14.86 -12.57
N ALA A 192 8.58 -14.70 -12.45
CA ALA A 192 9.32 -13.61 -13.07
C ALA A 192 9.44 -13.74 -14.60
N MET A 193 9.41 -14.95 -15.16
CA MET A 193 9.44 -15.17 -16.61
C MET A 193 8.07 -15.01 -17.27
N LEU A 194 7.00 -15.43 -16.59
CA LEU A 194 5.64 -15.42 -17.14
C LEU A 194 4.91 -14.09 -16.94
N GLN A 195 5.33 -13.29 -15.96
CA GLN A 195 4.66 -12.03 -15.62
C GLN A 195 5.66 -10.87 -15.61
N ASP A 196 5.27 -9.75 -16.19
CA ASP A 196 6.05 -8.50 -16.19
C ASP A 196 5.85 -7.71 -14.89
N LYS A 197 6.05 -8.40 -13.75
CA LYS A 197 5.89 -7.82 -12.40
C LYS A 197 7.18 -8.00 -11.59
N PRO A 198 7.56 -7.00 -10.76
CA PRO A 198 8.71 -7.13 -9.88
C PRO A 198 8.50 -8.21 -8.82
N VAL A 199 9.53 -9.01 -8.54
CA VAL A 199 9.54 -10.05 -7.52
C VAL A 199 10.66 -9.76 -6.51
N LEU A 200 10.34 -9.76 -5.22
CA LEU A 200 11.28 -9.48 -4.14
C LEU A 200 11.57 -10.77 -3.37
N ILE A 201 12.85 -11.07 -3.15
CA ILE A 201 13.31 -12.27 -2.45
C ILE A 201 14.07 -11.85 -1.19
N PHE A 202 13.58 -12.30 -0.04
CA PHE A 202 14.26 -12.21 1.24
C PHE A 202 14.89 -13.55 1.58
N SER A 203 16.20 -13.57 1.84
CA SER A 203 16.90 -14.78 2.26
C SER A 203 17.73 -14.54 3.51
N LEU A 204 17.30 -15.20 4.58
CA LEU A 204 17.97 -15.17 5.88
C LEU A 204 18.98 -16.33 6.06
N GLU A 205 18.86 -17.39 5.26
CA GLU A 205 19.69 -18.60 5.39
C GLU A 205 20.87 -18.62 4.41
N MET A 206 20.62 -18.23 3.16
CA MET A 206 21.62 -18.29 2.09
C MET A 206 22.05 -16.88 1.65
N PRO A 207 23.35 -16.64 1.40
CA PRO A 207 23.81 -15.37 0.83
C PRO A 207 23.28 -15.19 -0.60
N SER A 208 23.15 -13.93 -1.01
CA SER A 208 22.59 -13.54 -2.30
C SER A 208 23.31 -14.17 -3.50
N GLU A 209 24.65 -14.26 -3.44
CA GLU A 209 25.47 -14.90 -4.48
C GLU A 209 25.12 -16.39 -4.69
N GLN A 210 24.85 -17.11 -3.60
CA GLN A 210 24.52 -18.53 -3.68
C GLN A 210 23.12 -18.78 -4.26
N ILE A 211 22.20 -17.84 -4.04
CA ILE A 211 20.87 -17.87 -4.65
C ILE A 211 20.98 -17.56 -6.14
N MET A 212 21.78 -16.54 -6.51
CA MET A 212 22.00 -16.16 -7.89
C MET A 212 22.65 -17.30 -8.70
N MET A 213 23.68 -17.95 -8.16
CA MET A 213 24.31 -19.12 -8.80
C MET A 213 23.29 -20.23 -9.10
N ARG A 214 22.34 -20.47 -8.19
CA ARG A 214 21.29 -21.49 -8.38
C ARG A 214 20.26 -21.06 -9.41
N SER A 215 19.87 -19.79 -9.42
CA SER A 215 18.97 -19.25 -10.42
C SER A 215 19.60 -19.30 -11.82
N LEU A 216 20.87 -18.91 -11.95
CA LEU A 216 21.62 -19.02 -13.21
C LEU A 216 21.76 -20.46 -13.68
N ALA A 217 22.09 -21.40 -12.78
CA ALA A 217 22.16 -22.82 -13.11
C ALA A 217 20.80 -23.37 -13.62
N SER A 218 19.70 -22.97 -12.97
CA SER A 218 18.33 -23.35 -13.34
C SER A 218 17.95 -22.82 -14.72
N LEU A 219 18.14 -21.51 -14.94
CA LEU A 219 17.79 -20.83 -16.19
C LEU A 219 18.65 -21.27 -17.39
N SER A 220 19.98 -21.42 -17.19
CA SER A 220 20.92 -21.84 -18.23
C SER A 220 20.92 -23.36 -18.48
N ARG A 221 20.27 -24.13 -17.60
CA ARG A 221 20.26 -25.59 -17.58
C ARG A 221 21.66 -26.20 -17.53
N VAL A 222 22.58 -25.53 -16.84
CA VAL A 222 23.96 -26.01 -16.60
C VAL A 222 24.05 -26.56 -15.18
N ASP A 223 24.78 -27.65 -15.00
CA ASP A 223 25.00 -28.25 -13.68
C ASP A 223 25.74 -27.27 -12.75
N GLN A 224 25.15 -27.00 -11.58
CA GLN A 224 25.73 -26.13 -10.56
C GLN A 224 27.14 -26.58 -10.13
N THR A 225 27.42 -27.89 -10.16
CA THR A 225 28.74 -28.45 -9.84
C THR A 225 29.79 -28.02 -10.86
N ARG A 226 29.42 -27.95 -12.15
CA ARG A 226 30.32 -27.47 -13.22
C ARG A 226 30.62 -25.99 -13.07
N ILE A 227 29.59 -25.19 -12.77
CA ILE A 227 29.72 -23.75 -12.49
C ILE A 227 30.65 -23.52 -11.29
N ARG A 228 30.48 -24.30 -10.21
CA ARG A 228 31.30 -24.17 -8.99
C ARG A 228 32.74 -24.64 -9.17
N ASN A 229 32.94 -25.74 -9.89
CA ASN A 229 34.27 -26.35 -10.05
C ASN A 229 35.04 -25.80 -11.27
N ARG A 230 34.52 -24.75 -11.93
CA ARG A 230 35.13 -24.10 -13.10
C ARG A 230 35.41 -25.06 -14.27
N SER A 231 34.60 -26.11 -14.38
CA SER A 231 34.66 -27.11 -15.46
C SER A 231 33.52 -26.88 -16.46
N THR A 232 33.31 -25.61 -16.82
CA THR A 232 32.33 -25.22 -17.85
C THR A 232 33.04 -25.17 -19.19
N ASP A 233 32.52 -25.92 -20.14
CA ASP A 233 32.96 -25.82 -21.54
C ASP A 233 32.53 -24.48 -22.14
N ASP A 234 33.14 -24.07 -23.25
CA ASP A 234 32.80 -22.81 -23.94
C ASP A 234 31.30 -22.75 -24.32
N GLU A 235 30.66 -23.90 -24.56
CA GLU A 235 29.22 -24.01 -24.79
C GLU A 235 28.39 -23.71 -23.53
N ASP A 236 28.82 -24.19 -22.35
CA ASP A 236 28.16 -23.90 -21.07
C ASP A 236 28.29 -22.40 -20.74
N TRP A 237 29.44 -21.80 -21.06
CA TRP A 237 29.65 -20.36 -20.90
C TRP A 237 28.74 -19.54 -21.82
N ALA A 238 28.57 -19.98 -23.06
CA ALA A 238 27.63 -19.35 -24.00
C ALA A 238 26.19 -19.38 -23.48
N ARG A 239 25.74 -20.52 -22.91
CA ARG A 239 24.40 -20.66 -22.30
C ARG A 239 24.21 -19.74 -21.11
N ILE A 240 25.17 -19.67 -20.20
CA ILE A 240 25.12 -18.78 -19.03
C ILE A 240 25.08 -17.32 -19.47
N SER A 241 25.92 -16.94 -20.44
CA SER A 241 25.96 -15.56 -20.95
C SER A 241 24.66 -15.13 -21.64
N GLY A 242 24.00 -16.04 -22.38
CA GLY A 242 22.69 -15.79 -22.98
C GLY A 242 21.59 -15.56 -21.94
N THR A 243 21.67 -16.22 -20.78
CA THR A 243 20.73 -16.03 -19.68
C THR A 243 20.94 -14.71 -18.92
N MET A 244 22.18 -14.24 -18.80
CA MET A 244 22.49 -12.96 -18.12
C MET A 244 21.85 -11.75 -18.81
N GLY A 245 21.54 -11.84 -20.11
CA GLY A 245 20.82 -10.79 -20.85
C GLY A 245 19.29 -10.89 -20.81
N HIS A 246 18.72 -11.93 -20.19
CA HIS A 246 17.28 -12.18 -20.18
C HIS A 246 16.56 -11.29 -19.14
N PRO A 247 15.29 -10.86 -19.37
CA PRO A 247 14.49 -10.06 -18.43
C PRO A 247 14.34 -10.59 -17.00
N ALA A 248 14.80 -11.81 -16.68
CA ALA A 248 14.92 -12.29 -15.31
C ALA A 248 15.79 -11.37 -14.43
N GLY A 249 16.69 -10.58 -15.03
CA GLY A 249 17.46 -9.54 -14.33
C GLY A 249 16.72 -8.21 -14.10
N LYS A 250 15.53 -7.98 -14.67
CA LYS A 250 14.90 -6.64 -14.65
C LYS A 250 14.21 -6.26 -13.35
N ALA A 251 13.86 -7.21 -12.49
CA ALA A 251 13.09 -6.87 -11.29
C ALA A 251 13.16 -7.90 -10.15
N GLN A 252 14.31 -8.53 -9.94
CA GLN A 252 14.57 -9.34 -8.75
C GLN A 252 15.45 -8.58 -7.78
N TYR A 253 14.85 -8.11 -6.68
CA TYR A 253 15.60 -7.51 -5.59
C TYR A 253 15.94 -8.62 -4.58
N LEU A 254 17.23 -8.78 -4.28
CA LEU A 254 17.72 -9.72 -3.28
C LEU A 254 18.19 -8.94 -2.07
N TYR A 255 17.54 -9.17 -0.94
CA TYR A 255 17.89 -8.57 0.35
C TYR A 255 18.35 -9.67 1.32
N ARG A 256 19.40 -9.37 2.09
CA ARG A 256 19.92 -10.22 3.16
C ARG A 256 19.23 -9.87 4.47
#